data_AF-A0AAX7T2A1-F1
#
_entry.id   AF-A0AAX7T2A1-F1
#
_cell.length_a   1.000
_cell.length_b   1.000
_cell.length_c   1.000
_cell.angle_alpha   90.00
_cell.angle_beta   90.00
_cell.angle_gamma   90.00
#
_symmetry.space_group_name_H-M   'P 1'
#
loop_
_entity.id
_entity.type
_entity.pdbx_description
1 polymer ?
#
loop_
_entity_poly.entity_id
_entity_poly.type
_entity_poly.pdbx_seq_one_letter_code
_entity_poly.pdbx_strand_id
1 'polypeptide(L)'
;MPLHQKKGIRSILAHSQRMCRILISLHLSRRHQVTDKDKLDLVHRDAIHVERVRKEQRHQKLHTEFSINPHRKLHVLPDKPMYRRTTEEIPEDEDFIKAFRKAHEVPTKKYSMPLTESQEIGWMSTPLVPESRQDTRFNFFRFMTDVTKHHEFGQRTQN
;
A
#
# COMPACT_ATOMS: atom_id res chain seq x y z
N MET A 1 42.88 49.83 -62.69
CA MET A 1 41.80 50.24 -61.75
C MET A 1 42.03 49.56 -60.40
N PRO A 2 42.91 50.08 -59.51
CA PRO A 2 43.21 49.42 -58.25
C PRO A 2 42.52 50.11 -57.07
N LEU A 3 41.73 49.34 -56.34
CA LEU A 3 41.09 49.70 -55.08
C LEU A 3 42.14 50.04 -54.01
N HIS A 4 42.39 51.34 -53.85
CA HIS A 4 42.69 51.98 -52.57
C HIS A 4 41.64 51.55 -51.53
N GLN A 5 41.99 51.54 -50.22
CA GLN A 5 41.10 51.38 -49.04
C GLN A 5 41.15 50.04 -48.24
N LYS A 6 42.25 49.26 -48.22
CA LYS A 6 42.33 48.04 -47.38
C LYS A 6 43.37 48.04 -46.25
N LYS A 7 43.96 49.19 -45.89
CA LYS A 7 44.95 49.29 -44.79
C LYS A 7 44.44 49.95 -43.50
N GLY A 8 43.32 50.69 -43.53
CA GLY A 8 42.74 51.33 -42.34
C GLY A 8 41.75 50.47 -41.55
N ILE A 9 41.12 49.49 -42.18
CA ILE A 9 40.00 48.73 -41.55
C ILE A 9 40.52 47.73 -40.51
N ARG A 10 41.75 47.19 -40.67
CA ARG A 10 42.32 46.22 -39.73
C ARG A 10 42.78 46.84 -38.40
N SER A 11 43.26 48.08 -38.39
CA SER A 11 43.68 48.76 -37.14
C SER A 11 42.48 49.21 -36.30
N ILE A 12 41.39 49.65 -36.95
CA ILE A 12 40.12 50.02 -36.31
C ILE A 12 39.45 48.78 -35.71
N LEU A 13 39.45 47.65 -36.43
CA LEU A 13 38.89 46.40 -35.94
C LEU A 13 39.68 45.84 -34.73
N ALA A 14 41.02 45.99 -34.73
CA ALA A 14 41.86 45.57 -33.60
C ALA A 14 41.70 46.47 -32.35
N HIS A 15 41.51 47.78 -32.52
CA HIS A 15 41.17 48.70 -31.43
C HIS A 15 39.75 48.47 -30.89
N SER A 16 38.78 48.24 -31.78
CA SER A 16 37.41 47.86 -31.42
C SER A 16 37.37 46.55 -30.62
N GLN A 17 38.13 45.54 -31.02
CA GLN A 17 38.21 44.26 -30.28
C GLN A 17 38.97 44.39 -28.95
N ARG A 18 40.01 45.25 -28.85
CA ARG A 18 40.68 45.54 -27.58
C ARG A 18 39.78 46.32 -26.62
N MET A 19 39.07 47.34 -27.11
CA MET A 19 38.08 48.07 -26.32
C MET A 19 36.93 47.17 -25.87
N CYS A 20 36.45 46.28 -26.74
CA CYS A 20 35.40 45.33 -26.39
C CYS A 20 35.89 44.29 -25.37
N ARG A 21 37.15 43.82 -25.45
CA ARG A 21 37.75 42.94 -24.43
C ARG A 21 37.98 43.66 -23.09
N ILE A 22 38.42 44.92 -23.08
CA ILE A 22 38.57 45.73 -21.86
C ILE A 22 37.18 46.01 -21.25
N LEU A 23 36.18 46.31 -22.07
CA LEU A 23 34.80 46.50 -21.63
C LEU A 23 34.19 45.20 -21.10
N ILE A 24 34.43 44.05 -21.73
CA ILE A 24 33.95 42.74 -21.26
C ILE A 24 34.69 42.31 -19.99
N SER A 25 36.00 42.58 -19.85
CA SER A 25 36.74 42.28 -18.62
C SER A 25 36.42 43.23 -17.47
N LEU A 26 36.08 44.50 -17.74
CA LEU A 26 35.47 45.41 -16.75
C LEU A 26 34.02 45.00 -16.42
N HIS A 27 33.26 44.48 -17.39
CA HIS A 27 31.88 44.03 -17.18
C HIS A 27 31.80 42.70 -16.41
N LEU A 28 32.76 41.79 -16.59
CA LEU A 28 32.90 40.57 -15.78
C LEU A 28 33.71 40.77 -14.48
N SER A 29 34.47 41.87 -14.33
CA SER A 29 35.07 42.27 -13.04
C SER A 29 34.07 43.02 -12.17
N ARG A 30 33.02 43.61 -12.77
CA ARG A 30 31.76 43.95 -12.11
C ARG A 30 30.90 42.70 -11.87
N ARG A 31 31.53 41.60 -11.43
CA ARG A 31 30.90 40.68 -10.49
C ARG A 31 30.29 41.56 -9.43
N HIS A 32 29.00 41.40 -9.17
CA HIS A 32 28.35 41.95 -8.00
C HIS A 32 29.32 41.81 -6.82
N GLN A 33 29.91 42.93 -6.40
CA GLN A 33 30.28 43.04 -5.01
C GLN A 33 28.94 42.94 -4.33
N VAL A 34 28.68 41.76 -3.76
CA VAL A 34 27.68 41.58 -2.73
C VAL A 34 28.09 42.60 -1.68
N THR A 35 27.50 43.78 -1.75
CA THR A 35 27.73 44.83 -0.74
C THR A 35 27.20 44.24 0.57
N ASP A 36 27.65 44.70 1.74
CA ASP A 36 27.06 44.21 3.01
C ASP A 36 25.52 44.42 3.08
N LYS A 37 24.93 45.15 2.13
CA LYS A 37 23.48 45.27 1.88
C LYS A 37 22.82 44.04 1.24
N ASP A 38 23.59 43.10 0.71
CA ASP A 38 23.12 41.85 0.07
C ASP A 38 23.11 40.66 1.05
N LYS A 39 23.50 40.87 2.33
CA LYS A 39 23.08 39.97 3.41
C LYS A 39 21.58 40.16 3.57
N LEU A 40 20.79 39.23 3.02
CA LEU A 40 19.34 39.16 3.27
C LEU A 40 19.10 39.32 4.77
N ASP A 41 18.49 40.44 5.15
CA ASP A 41 18.13 40.70 6.53
C ASP A 41 17.22 39.56 7.00
N LEU A 42 17.74 38.75 7.93
CA LEU A 42 17.05 37.57 8.44
C LEU A 42 15.73 37.99 9.08
N VAL A 43 15.71 39.15 9.74
CA VAL A 43 14.50 39.71 10.36
C VAL A 43 13.46 40.04 9.30
N HIS A 44 13.88 40.62 8.18
CA HIS A 44 12.99 40.93 7.06
C HIS A 44 12.44 39.66 6.38
N ARG A 45 13.29 38.64 6.19
CA ARG A 45 12.88 37.34 5.64
C ARG A 45 11.86 36.65 6.55
N ASP A 46 12.12 36.65 7.85
CA ASP A 46 11.26 36.02 8.84
C ASP A 46 9.92 36.78 8.94
N ALA A 47 9.92 38.11 8.80
CA ALA A 47 8.71 38.92 8.71
C ALA A 47 7.85 38.54 7.49
N ILE A 48 8.47 38.29 6.32
CA ILE A 48 7.77 37.81 5.12
C ILE A 48 7.17 36.41 5.36
N HIS A 49 7.90 35.51 6.03
CA HIS A 49 7.39 34.18 6.36
C HIS A 49 6.20 34.23 7.32
N VAL A 50 6.26 35.07 8.35
CA VAL A 50 5.14 35.28 9.29
C VAL A 50 3.91 35.82 8.55
N GLU A 51 4.09 36.81 7.67
CA GLU A 51 2.99 37.34 6.85
C GLU A 51 2.40 36.30 5.90
N ARG A 52 3.22 35.43 5.32
CA ARG A 52 2.75 34.31 4.48
C ARG A 52 1.90 33.34 5.29
N VAL A 53 2.40 32.88 6.44
CA VAL A 53 1.66 31.96 7.32
C VAL A 53 0.33 32.57 7.76
N ARG A 54 0.31 33.86 8.14
CA ARG A 54 -0.93 34.58 8.45
C ARG A 54 -1.90 34.62 7.27
N LYS A 55 -1.40 34.89 6.06
CA LYS A 55 -2.22 34.91 4.83
C LYS A 55 -2.80 33.53 4.52
N GLU A 56 -2.02 32.47 4.67
CA GLU A 56 -2.45 31.09 4.46
C GLU A 56 -3.50 30.68 5.49
N GLN A 57 -3.24 30.92 6.79
CA GLN A 57 -4.19 30.62 7.87
C GLN A 57 -5.52 31.37 7.74
N ARG A 58 -5.51 32.62 7.28
CA ARG A 58 -6.75 33.39 7.02
C ARG A 58 -7.67 32.75 5.98
N HIS A 59 -7.11 32.02 5.02
CA HIS A 59 -7.88 31.38 3.94
C HIS A 59 -7.97 29.86 4.09
N GLN A 60 -7.38 29.30 5.14
CA GLN A 60 -7.45 27.86 5.43
C GLN A 60 -8.85 27.50 5.93
N LYS A 61 -9.74 27.16 4.99
CA LYS A 61 -11.08 26.66 5.32
C LYS A 61 -11.02 25.16 5.56
N LEU A 62 -11.09 24.74 6.81
CA LEU A 62 -11.25 23.34 7.17
C LEU A 62 -12.71 22.93 6.94
N HIS A 63 -12.95 22.10 5.93
CA HIS A 63 -14.27 21.51 5.71
C HIS A 63 -14.46 20.32 6.66
N THR A 64 -15.08 20.59 7.82
CA THR A 64 -15.39 19.57 8.83
C THR A 64 -16.70 18.84 8.53
N GLU A 65 -17.61 19.52 7.83
CA GLU A 65 -18.90 18.98 7.41
C GLU A 65 -18.82 18.58 5.94
N PHE A 66 -18.87 17.28 5.68
CA PHE A 66 -19.08 16.75 4.34
C PHE A 66 -20.43 16.05 4.32
N SER A 67 -21.32 16.44 3.41
CA SER A 67 -22.52 15.67 3.13
C SER A 67 -22.26 14.82 1.89
N ILE A 68 -22.52 13.52 2.02
CA ILE A 68 -22.54 12.64 0.87
C ILE A 68 -23.84 12.91 0.12
N ASN A 69 -23.77 13.02 -1.21
CA ASN A 69 -24.95 13.24 -2.05
C ASN A 69 -25.99 12.12 -1.84
N PRO A 70 -27.20 12.42 -1.31
CA PRO A 70 -28.23 11.42 -1.03
C PRO A 70 -28.71 10.64 -2.25
N HIS A 71 -28.55 11.19 -3.45
CA HIS A 71 -28.99 10.56 -4.70
C HIS A 71 -27.92 9.68 -5.34
N ARG A 72 -26.73 9.57 -4.73
CA ARG A 72 -25.65 8.70 -5.20
C ARG A 72 -25.48 7.53 -4.24
N LYS A 73 -25.64 6.31 -4.76
CA LYS A 73 -25.36 5.09 -3.99
C LYS A 73 -23.86 5.03 -3.69
N LEU A 74 -23.50 5.08 -2.42
CA LEU A 74 -22.15 4.71 -2.00
C LEU A 74 -22.01 3.19 -2.07
N HIS A 75 -21.00 2.73 -2.78
CA HIS A 75 -20.59 1.33 -2.69
C HIS A 75 -20.01 1.12 -1.29
N VAL A 76 -20.59 0.18 -0.53
CA VAL A 76 -20.01 -0.26 0.74
C VAL A 76 -18.69 -0.94 0.40
N LEU A 77 -17.60 -0.20 0.56
CA LEU A 77 -16.27 -0.78 0.44
C LEU A 77 -16.05 -1.68 1.67
N PRO A 78 -15.55 -2.91 1.48
CA PRO A 78 -15.15 -3.73 2.61
C PRO A 78 -14.05 -3.00 3.39
N ASP A 79 -14.00 -3.26 4.69
CA ASP A 79 -12.94 -2.74 5.54
C ASP A 79 -11.56 -3.17 5.03
N LYS A 80 -10.53 -2.40 5.41
CA LYS A 80 -9.15 -2.74 5.07
C LYS A 80 -8.84 -4.16 5.56
N PRO A 81 -8.20 -5.03 4.76
CA PRO A 81 -8.00 -6.44 5.10
C PRO A 81 -7.17 -6.65 6.38
N MET A 82 -6.32 -5.68 6.73
CA MET A 82 -5.49 -5.71 7.94
C MET A 82 -6.14 -4.99 9.14
N TYR A 83 -7.35 -4.46 8.97
CA TYR A 83 -8.06 -3.79 10.04
C TYR A 83 -8.62 -4.82 11.02
N ARG A 84 -8.05 -4.88 12.22
CA ARG A 84 -8.62 -5.64 13.33
C ARG A 84 -9.70 -4.78 13.95
N ARG A 85 -10.95 -4.97 13.51
CA ARG A 85 -12.10 -4.35 14.17
C ARG A 85 -12.14 -4.85 15.61
N THR A 86 -12.29 -3.94 16.58
CA THR A 86 -12.65 -4.33 17.95
C THR A 86 -13.98 -5.07 17.89
N THR A 87 -14.09 -6.21 18.57
CA THR A 87 -15.34 -6.99 18.59
C THR A 87 -16.44 -6.12 19.17
N GLU A 88 -17.28 -5.55 18.31
CA GLU A 88 -18.55 -4.98 18.72
C GLU A 88 -19.40 -6.15 19.20
N GLU A 89 -19.89 -6.10 20.43
CA GLU A 89 -20.83 -7.07 20.98
C GLU A 89 -22.18 -6.89 20.27
N ILE A 90 -22.25 -7.38 19.04
CA ILE A 90 -23.50 -7.50 18.30
C ILE A 90 -24.31 -8.57 19.03
N PRO A 91 -25.53 -8.26 19.54
CA PRO A 91 -26.36 -9.26 20.16
C PRO A 91 -26.62 -10.36 19.13
N GLU A 92 -26.17 -11.57 19.47
CA GLU A 92 -26.33 -12.71 18.58
C GLU A 92 -27.82 -13.01 18.40
N ASP A 93 -28.26 -13.14 17.16
CA ASP A 93 -29.63 -13.54 16.85
C ASP A 93 -29.82 -15.04 17.18
N GLU A 94 -30.55 -15.34 18.25
CA GLU A 94 -30.81 -16.69 18.72
C GLU A 94 -31.52 -17.55 17.65
N ASP A 95 -32.41 -16.94 16.86
CA ASP A 95 -33.13 -17.64 15.80
C ASP A 95 -32.18 -18.04 14.67
N PHE A 96 -31.23 -17.16 14.34
CA PHE A 96 -30.17 -17.47 13.38
C PHE A 96 -29.28 -18.62 13.88
N ILE A 97 -28.83 -18.58 15.13
CA ILE A 97 -28.00 -19.65 15.70
C ILE A 97 -28.74 -20.98 15.68
N LYS A 98 -30.03 -20.98 16.04
CA LYS A 98 -30.87 -22.17 16.02
C LYS A 98 -31.06 -22.71 14.61
N ALA A 99 -31.35 -21.84 13.64
CA ALA A 99 -31.47 -22.21 12.23
C ALA A 99 -30.15 -22.78 11.68
N PHE A 100 -29.02 -22.15 12.03
CA PHE A 100 -27.69 -22.59 11.65
C PHE A 100 -27.37 -23.98 12.20
N ARG A 101 -27.58 -24.19 13.51
CA ARG A 101 -27.38 -25.50 14.15
C ARG A 101 -28.26 -26.57 13.50
N LYS A 102 -29.54 -26.26 13.26
CA LYS A 102 -30.49 -27.16 12.60
C LYS A 102 -30.08 -27.52 11.17
N ALA A 103 -29.50 -26.57 10.43
CA ALA A 103 -29.00 -26.83 9.07
C ALA A 103 -27.79 -27.79 9.08
N HIS A 104 -26.98 -27.75 10.13
CA HIS A 104 -25.79 -28.59 10.32
C HIS A 104 -26.05 -29.89 11.09
N GLU A 105 -27.30 -30.20 11.42
CA GLU A 105 -27.64 -31.48 12.06
C GLU A 105 -27.41 -32.67 11.13
N VAL A 106 -26.90 -33.76 11.71
CA VAL A 106 -26.69 -35.03 11.01
C VAL A 106 -28.04 -35.61 10.55
N PRO A 107 -28.15 -36.21 9.36
CA PRO A 107 -29.40 -36.78 8.85
C PRO A 107 -30.14 -37.69 9.83
N THR A 108 -29.41 -38.52 10.60
CA THR A 108 -29.95 -39.42 11.64
C THR A 108 -30.69 -38.69 12.77
N LYS A 109 -30.34 -37.42 13.04
CA LYS A 109 -31.04 -36.57 14.03
C LYS A 109 -32.25 -35.86 13.41
N LYS A 110 -32.20 -35.61 12.10
CA LYS A 110 -33.22 -34.87 11.35
C LYS A 110 -34.41 -35.74 10.95
N TYR A 111 -34.17 -37.00 10.62
CA TYR A 111 -35.18 -37.95 10.15
C TYR A 111 -35.11 -39.26 10.96
N SER A 112 -36.26 -39.92 11.14
CA SER A 112 -36.33 -41.21 11.85
C SER A 112 -35.79 -42.38 11.01
N MET A 113 -35.90 -42.27 9.69
CA MET A 113 -35.49 -43.29 8.72
C MET A 113 -34.84 -42.61 7.51
N PRO A 114 -33.94 -43.31 6.77
CA PRO A 114 -33.34 -42.78 5.57
C PRO A 114 -34.43 -42.52 4.51
N LEU A 115 -34.35 -41.37 3.84
CA LEU A 115 -35.31 -40.98 2.80
C LEU A 115 -34.84 -41.37 1.40
N THR A 116 -33.54 -41.58 1.23
CA THR A 116 -32.92 -41.95 -0.05
C THR A 116 -32.03 -43.17 0.13
N GLU A 117 -31.89 -43.98 -0.92
CA GLU A 117 -31.02 -45.18 -0.92
C GLU A 117 -29.58 -44.83 -0.52
N SER A 118 -29.08 -43.68 -0.97
CA SER A 118 -27.74 -43.19 -0.60
C SER A 118 -27.60 -42.88 0.89
N GLN A 119 -28.68 -42.51 1.59
CA GLN A 119 -28.67 -42.27 3.04
C GLN A 119 -28.69 -43.57 3.83
N GLU A 120 -29.18 -44.68 3.26
CA GLU A 120 -29.13 -45.99 3.92
C GLU A 120 -27.68 -46.41 4.20
N ILE A 121 -26.78 -46.06 3.28
CA ILE A 121 -25.35 -46.29 3.43
C ILE A 121 -24.81 -45.40 4.56
N GLY A 122 -24.45 -46.04 5.67
CA GLY A 122 -23.89 -45.35 6.83
C GLY A 122 -24.93 -44.71 7.75
N TRP A 123 -26.23 -45.00 7.56
CA TRP A 123 -27.29 -44.54 8.48
C TRP A 123 -27.03 -44.96 9.94
N MET A 124 -26.56 -46.19 10.11
CA MET A 124 -26.05 -46.74 11.36
C MET A 124 -24.52 -46.90 11.26
N SER A 125 -23.78 -45.82 11.53
CA SER A 125 -22.31 -45.80 11.43
C SER A 125 -21.61 -46.26 12.71
N THR A 126 -22.32 -46.36 13.83
CA THR A 126 -21.77 -46.85 15.10
C THR A 126 -21.48 -48.35 15.00
N PRO A 127 -20.23 -48.79 15.15
CA PRO A 127 -19.91 -50.21 15.08
C PRO A 127 -20.54 -50.96 16.27
N LEU A 128 -21.04 -52.17 16.02
CA LEU A 128 -21.66 -53.02 17.06
C LEU A 128 -20.63 -53.46 18.11
N VAL A 129 -19.37 -53.59 17.71
CA VAL A 129 -18.25 -53.88 18.60
C VAL A 129 -17.39 -52.63 18.68
N PRO A 130 -17.09 -52.11 19.89
CA PRO A 130 -16.23 -50.94 20.01
C PRO A 130 -14.85 -51.24 19.43
N GLU A 131 -14.38 -50.38 18.53
CA GLU A 131 -13.05 -50.51 17.94
C GLU A 131 -11.97 -50.26 19.00
N SER A 132 -11.31 -51.32 19.47
CA SER A 132 -10.10 -51.19 20.28
C SER A 132 -8.92 -50.90 19.35
N ARG A 133 -8.59 -49.62 19.16
CA ARG A 133 -7.44 -49.19 18.34
C ARG A 133 -6.08 -49.50 18.96
N GLN A 134 -6.08 -49.87 20.24
CA GLN A 134 -4.88 -50.23 20.99
C GLN A 134 -4.48 -51.70 20.80
N ASP A 135 -5.36 -52.54 20.25
CA ASP A 135 -5.04 -53.95 20.01
C ASP A 135 -4.09 -54.09 18.81
N THR A 136 -2.82 -54.35 19.07
CA THR A 136 -1.78 -54.52 18.04
C THR A 136 -1.96 -55.80 17.22
N ARG A 137 -2.85 -56.72 17.63
CA ARG A 137 -3.14 -57.95 16.86
C ARG A 137 -4.01 -57.67 15.64
N PHE A 138 -4.85 -56.64 15.70
CA PHE A 138 -5.81 -56.29 14.64
C PHE A 138 -5.51 -54.96 13.97
N ASN A 139 -4.76 -54.06 14.63
CA ASN A 139 -4.46 -52.73 14.10
C ASN A 139 -3.02 -52.63 13.56
N PHE A 140 -2.89 -52.69 12.24
CA PHE A 140 -1.61 -52.54 11.53
C PHE A 140 -1.51 -51.17 10.84
N PHE A 141 -1.62 -50.09 11.62
CA PHE A 141 -1.49 -48.75 11.08
C PHE A 141 -0.08 -48.53 10.51
N ARG A 142 -0.01 -47.92 9.32
CA ARG A 142 1.26 -47.51 8.74
C ARG A 142 1.71 -46.24 9.46
N PHE A 143 2.89 -46.30 10.08
CA PHE A 143 3.52 -45.13 10.69
C PHE A 143 4.74 -44.73 9.87
N MET A 144 4.96 -43.42 9.75
CA MET A 144 6.18 -42.91 9.14
C MET A 144 7.31 -42.97 10.17
N THR A 145 8.37 -43.70 9.84
CA THR A 145 9.64 -43.66 10.55
C THR A 145 10.47 -42.47 10.08
N ASP A 146 11.47 -42.07 10.85
CA ASP A 146 12.33 -40.94 10.48
C ASP A 146 13.01 -41.15 9.13
N VAL A 147 13.40 -42.39 8.81
CA VAL A 147 13.92 -42.76 7.48
C VAL A 147 12.92 -42.41 6.38
N THR A 148 11.66 -42.85 6.51
CA THR A 148 10.62 -42.56 5.52
C THR A 148 10.30 -41.06 5.42
N LYS A 149 10.30 -40.33 6.54
CA LYS A 149 10.09 -38.88 6.55
C LYS A 149 11.20 -38.16 5.80
N HIS A 150 12.47 -38.42 6.14
CA HIS A 150 13.61 -37.77 5.49
C HIS A 150 13.70 -38.10 4.00
N HIS A 151 13.38 -39.34 3.63
CA HIS A 151 13.28 -39.76 2.23
C HIS A 151 12.23 -38.94 1.45
N GLU A 152 11.01 -38.81 1.99
CA GLU A 152 9.96 -38.00 1.36
C GLU A 152 10.33 -36.51 1.26
N PHE A 153 10.90 -35.94 2.33
CA PHE A 153 11.35 -34.54 2.31
C PHE A 153 12.42 -34.31 1.23
N GLY A 154 13.40 -35.21 1.13
CA GLY A 154 14.44 -35.13 0.12
C GLY A 154 13.88 -35.17 -1.31
N GLN A 155 12.87 -36.01 -1.57
CA GLN A 155 12.21 -36.09 -2.88
C GLN A 155 11.39 -34.83 -3.21
N ARG A 156 10.70 -34.25 -2.22
CA ARG A 156 9.90 -33.03 -2.42
C ARG A 156 10.76 -31.80 -2.72
N THR A 157 11.98 -31.72 -2.19
CA THR A 157 12.90 -30.62 -2.48
C THR A 157 13.59 -30.70 -3.84
N GLN A 158 13.53 -31.84 -4.52
CA GLN A 158 14.15 -32.06 -5.83
C GLN A 158 13.19 -31.74 -7.01
N ASN A 159 11.91 -31.52 -6.72
CA ASN A 159 10.88 -31.10 -7.67
C ASN A 159 10.56 -29.61 -7.49
#